data_AF-A0A9X1K5E2-F1
#
_entry.id   AF-A0A9X1K5E2-F1
#
_cell.length_a   1.000
_cell.length_b   1.000
_cell.length_c   1.000
_cell.angle_alpha   90.00
_cell.angle_beta   90.00
_cell.angle_gamma   90.00
#
_symmetry.space_group_name_H-M   'P 1'
#
loop_
_entity.id
_entity.type
_entity.pdbx_description
1 polymer ?
#
loop_
_entity_poly.entity_id
_entity_poly.type
_entity_poly.pdbx_seq_one_letter_code
_entity_poly.pdbx_strand_id
1 'polypeptide(L)'
;MKSNKSPKSKLAGTLLASERHAQLKAAAEAEGLTVSKYLGRLVDHLLEEMSPAGVQSDVPTKARREGKVRVRLGQDVRQLLEREAQTQHVPVSSWAARLLTARVRSALQPVKGERKVIQAAFVNSVAW
;
A
#
# COMPACT_ATOMS: atom_id res chain seq x y z
N MET A 1 -17.14 12.58 -10.74
CA MET A 1 -17.15 11.18 -10.24
C MET A 1 -16.15 10.38 -11.09
N LYS A 2 -14.97 10.02 -10.56
CA LYS A 2 -13.98 9.23 -11.33
C LYS A 2 -14.18 7.75 -10.99
N SER A 3 -14.63 6.99 -11.98
CA SER A 3 -14.82 5.54 -11.92
C SER A 3 -13.46 4.85 -11.69
N ASN A 4 -13.30 4.18 -10.54
CA ASN A 4 -12.18 3.28 -10.30
C ASN A 4 -12.41 2.01 -11.11
N LYS A 5 -11.82 1.94 -12.30
CA LYS A 5 -11.79 0.73 -13.12
C LYS A 5 -10.98 -0.33 -12.35
N SER A 6 -11.62 -1.42 -11.95
CA SER A 6 -10.89 -2.61 -11.49
C SER A 6 -9.93 -3.07 -12.60
N PRO A 7 -8.75 -3.62 -12.23
CA PRO A 7 -7.92 -4.29 -13.22
C PRO A 7 -8.77 -5.37 -13.89
N LYS A 8 -8.79 -5.35 -15.24
CA LYS A 8 -9.59 -6.30 -16.02
C LYS A 8 -9.12 -7.72 -15.70
N SER A 9 -9.94 -8.52 -15.03
CA SER A 9 -9.68 -9.95 -14.85
C SER A 9 -9.57 -10.61 -16.22
N LYS A 10 -8.46 -11.29 -16.49
CA LYS A 10 -8.29 -12.10 -17.68
C LYS A 10 -8.58 -13.56 -17.32
N LEU A 11 -9.33 -14.24 -18.19
CA LEU A 11 -9.65 -15.65 -17.99
C LEU A 11 -8.43 -16.50 -18.36
N ALA A 12 -7.88 -17.21 -17.38
CA ALA A 12 -6.92 -18.28 -17.61
C ALA A 12 -7.69 -19.60 -17.49
N GLY A 13 -7.95 -20.26 -18.62
CA GLY A 13 -8.66 -21.53 -18.68
C GLY A 13 -7.70 -22.68 -18.96
N THR A 14 -7.86 -23.80 -18.28
CA THR A 14 -7.10 -25.03 -18.51
C THR A 14 -8.05 -26.21 -18.60
N LEU A 15 -7.78 -27.15 -19.51
CA LEU A 15 -8.50 -28.42 -19.54
C LEU A 15 -7.97 -29.31 -18.43
N LEU A 16 -8.86 -29.80 -17.57
CA LEU A 16 -8.56 -30.73 -16.50
C LEU A 16 -9.27 -32.06 -16.78
N ALA A 17 -8.64 -33.17 -16.39
CA ALA A 17 -9.34 -34.46 -16.36
C ALA A 17 -10.58 -34.36 -15.45
N SER A 18 -11.65 -35.08 -15.80
CA SER A 18 -12.94 -35.02 -15.09
C SER A 18 -12.80 -35.30 -13.60
N GLU A 19 -11.99 -36.29 -13.22
CA GLU A 19 -11.71 -36.63 -11.82
C GLU A 19 -11.03 -35.48 -11.05
N ARG A 20 -10.04 -34.82 -11.66
CA ARG A 20 -9.33 -33.67 -11.06
C ARG A 20 -10.27 -32.48 -10.89
N HIS A 21 -11.17 -32.26 -11.85
CA HIS A 21 -12.18 -31.22 -11.73
C HIS A 21 -13.18 -31.53 -10.61
N ALA A 22 -13.61 -32.79 -10.46
CA ALA A 22 -14.50 -33.21 -9.37
C ALA A 22 -13.86 -33.02 -7.99
N GLN A 23 -12.57 -33.38 -7.84
CA GLN A 23 -11.81 -33.14 -6.62
C GLN A 23 -11.71 -31.63 -6.30
N LEU A 24 -11.41 -30.81 -7.30
CA LEU A 24 -11.32 -29.37 -7.13
C LEU A 24 -12.67 -28.74 -6.77
N LYS A 25 -13.76 -29.25 -7.34
CA LYS A 25 -15.13 -28.84 -7.00
C LYS A 25 -15.49 -29.20 -5.56
N ALA A 26 -15.20 -30.42 -5.12
CA ALA A 26 -15.45 -30.84 -3.75
C ALA A 26 -14.66 -30.00 -2.73
N ALA A 27 -13.39 -29.69 -3.04
CA ALA A 27 -12.56 -28.82 -2.20
C ALA A 27 -13.09 -27.38 -2.15
N ALA A 28 -13.53 -26.83 -3.28
CA ALA A 28 -14.14 -25.50 -3.33
C ALA A 28 -15.44 -25.42 -2.53
N GLU A 29 -16.29 -26.45 -2.63
CA GLU A 29 -17.55 -26.55 -1.87
C GLU A 29 -17.30 -26.65 -0.36
N ALA A 30 -16.28 -27.40 0.07
CA ALA A 30 -15.89 -27.49 1.48
C ALA A 30 -15.50 -26.13 2.09
N GLU A 31 -14.94 -25.23 1.28
CA GLU A 31 -14.59 -23.86 1.68
C GLU A 31 -15.71 -22.83 1.41
N GLY A 32 -16.85 -23.25 0.87
CA GLY A 32 -17.95 -22.35 0.50
C GLY A 32 -17.60 -21.39 -0.65
N LEU A 33 -16.67 -21.79 -1.54
CA LEU A 33 -16.19 -20.99 -2.66
C LEU A 33 -16.65 -21.56 -3.99
N THR A 34 -16.65 -20.71 -5.02
CA THR A 34 -16.73 -21.19 -6.40
C THR A 34 -15.40 -21.81 -6.82
N VAL A 35 -15.44 -22.81 -7.71
CA VAL A 35 -14.27 -23.47 -8.33
C VAL A 35 -13.23 -22.44 -8.81
N SER A 36 -13.67 -21.38 -9.49
CA SER A 36 -12.80 -20.32 -9.99
C SER A 36 -12.09 -19.51 -8.90
N LYS A 37 -12.81 -19.21 -7.81
CA LYS A 37 -12.29 -18.42 -6.69
C LYS A 37 -11.33 -19.25 -5.83
N TYR A 38 -11.64 -20.53 -5.65
CA TYR A 38 -10.77 -21.49 -5.00
C TYR A 38 -9.47 -21.67 -5.78
N LEU A 39 -9.56 -21.86 -7.11
CA LEU A 39 -8.39 -21.98 -7.97
C LEU A 39 -7.53 -20.71 -7.96
N GLY A 40 -8.14 -19.53 -7.96
CA GLY A 40 -7.40 -18.25 -7.81
C GLY A 40 -6.58 -18.20 -6.52
N ARG A 41 -7.17 -18.60 -5.38
CA ARG A 41 -6.45 -18.66 -4.09
C ARG A 41 -5.29 -19.64 -4.11
N LEU A 42 -5.48 -20.82 -4.69
CA LEU A 42 -4.41 -21.81 -4.81
C LEU A 42 -3.22 -21.27 -5.62
N VAL A 43 -3.50 -20.55 -6.71
CA VAL A 43 -2.46 -19.92 -7.53
C VAL A 43 -1.74 -18.81 -6.74
N ASP A 44 -2.49 -17.96 -6.03
CA ASP A 44 -1.90 -16.90 -5.20
C ASP A 44 -0.97 -17.47 -4.12
N HIS A 45 -1.40 -18.53 -3.41
CA HIS A 45 -0.59 -19.19 -2.38
C HIS A 45 0.67 -19.85 -2.96
N LEU A 46 0.56 -20.55 -4.09
CA LEU A 46 1.71 -21.16 -4.74
C LEU A 46 2.72 -20.10 -5.23
N LEU A 47 2.25 -18.97 -5.75
CA LEU A 47 3.13 -17.86 -6.17
C LEU A 47 3.80 -17.17 -4.98
N GLU A 48 3.13 -17.13 -3.82
CA GLU A 48 3.69 -16.63 -2.57
C GLU A 48 4.77 -17.57 -2.03
N GLU A 49 4.55 -18.89 -2.08
CA GLU A 49 5.52 -19.92 -1.66
C GLU A 49 6.72 -20.06 -2.61
N MET A 50 6.50 -19.91 -3.92
CA MET A 50 7.55 -20.03 -4.95
C MET A 50 8.40 -18.76 -5.12
N SER A 51 8.15 -17.71 -4.34
CA SER A 51 8.96 -16.50 -4.36
C SER A 51 10.16 -16.65 -3.40
N PRO A 52 11.39 -16.94 -3.88
CA PRO A 52 12.57 -16.86 -3.03
C PRO A 52 12.79 -15.39 -2.66
N ALA A 53 12.58 -15.04 -1.40
CA ALA A 53 12.95 -13.76 -0.81
C ALA A 53 12.43 -12.51 -1.56
N GLY A 54 11.26 -12.04 -1.14
CA GLY A 54 11.19 -10.64 -0.68
C GLY A 54 11.18 -9.54 -1.74
N VAL A 55 10.51 -9.72 -2.88
CA VAL A 55 9.87 -8.56 -3.52
C VAL A 55 8.51 -8.37 -2.87
N GLN A 56 8.53 -8.05 -1.58
CA GLN A 56 7.43 -7.28 -1.02
C GLN A 56 7.44 -5.98 -1.81
N SER A 57 6.52 -5.86 -2.75
CA SER A 57 6.12 -4.55 -3.25
C SER A 57 5.42 -3.83 -2.10
N ASP A 58 6.22 -3.40 -1.14
CA ASP A 58 5.84 -2.59 0.02
C ASP A 58 5.60 -1.14 -0.46
N VAL A 59 4.92 -1.02 -1.60
CA VAL A 59 4.25 0.20 -1.96
C VAL A 59 3.03 0.21 -1.05
N PRO A 60 2.95 1.10 -0.05
CA PRO A 60 1.85 1.09 0.88
C PRO A 60 0.58 1.30 0.07
N THR A 61 -0.17 0.22 -0.11
CA THR A 61 -1.42 0.19 -0.87
C THR A 61 -2.40 1.04 -0.10
N LYS A 62 -2.39 2.33 -0.42
CA LYS A 62 -3.23 3.42 0.08
C LYS A 62 -3.71 3.16 1.51
N ALA A 63 -2.91 3.57 2.49
CA ALA A 63 -3.27 3.60 3.91
C ALA A 63 -4.79 3.77 4.07
N ARG A 64 -5.46 2.68 4.49
CA ARG A 64 -6.91 2.64 4.66
C ARG A 64 -7.24 3.79 5.61
N ARG A 65 -7.99 4.79 5.13
CA ARG A 65 -8.30 5.98 5.93
C ARG A 65 -9.28 5.55 7.02
N GLU A 66 -8.77 5.25 8.22
CA GLU A 66 -9.57 4.75 9.34
C GLU A 66 -10.54 5.82 9.90
N GLY A 67 -10.32 7.09 9.58
CA GLY A 67 -11.25 8.18 9.92
C GLY A 67 -10.65 9.57 9.66
N LYS A 68 -11.47 10.61 9.77
CA LYS A 68 -11.04 12.02 9.73
C LYS A 68 -11.15 12.63 11.11
N VAL A 69 -10.00 13.00 11.69
CA VAL A 69 -9.97 13.82 12.91
C VAL A 69 -10.11 15.30 12.52
N ARG A 70 -11.01 16.03 13.19
CA ARG A 70 -11.15 17.49 13.09
C ARG A 70 -10.83 18.10 14.45
N VAL A 71 -9.88 19.03 14.48
CA VAL A 71 -9.46 19.75 15.70
C VAL A 71 -9.59 21.25 15.48
N ARG A 72 -9.91 21.98 16.56
CA ARG A 72 -9.86 23.44 16.58
C ARG A 72 -8.47 23.87 17.03
N LEU A 73 -7.82 24.72 16.25
CA LEU A 73 -6.48 25.24 16.54
C LEU A 73 -6.58 26.72 16.93
N GLY A 74 -5.66 27.16 17.79
CA GLY A 74 -5.39 28.59 17.98
C GLY A 74 -5.02 29.24 16.64
N GLN A 75 -5.35 30.52 16.47
CA GLN A 75 -5.13 31.24 15.22
C GLN A 75 -3.64 31.33 14.86
N ASP A 76 -2.80 31.57 15.86
CA ASP A 76 -1.35 31.57 15.80
C ASP A 76 -0.79 30.24 15.28
N VAL A 77 -1.22 29.13 15.88
CA VAL A 77 -0.80 27.77 15.49
C VAL A 77 -1.25 27.45 14.07
N ARG A 78 -2.48 27.84 13.70
CA ARG A 78 -3.01 27.64 12.34
C ARG A 78 -2.18 28.39 11.30
N GLN A 79 -1.82 29.64 11.57
CA GLN A 79 -1.02 30.46 10.66
C GLN A 79 0.40 29.93 10.49
N LEU A 80 1.04 29.49 11.57
CA LEU A 80 2.37 28.87 11.51
C LEU A 80 2.34 27.60 10.66
N LEU A 81 1.36 26.72 10.91
CA LEU A 81 1.16 25.49 10.16
C LEU A 81 0.94 25.74 8.67
N GLU A 82 0.19 26.78 8.31
CA GLU A 82 -0.06 27.17 6.93
C GLU A 82 1.20 27.68 6.23
N ARG A 83 2.01 28.50 6.90
CA ARG A 83 3.31 28.96 6.38
C ARG A 83 4.26 27.80 6.11
N GLU A 84 4.39 26.88 7.05
CA GLU A 84 5.25 25.70 6.88
C GLU A 84 4.77 24.80 5.74
N ALA A 85 3.47 24.55 5.66
CA ALA A 85 2.88 23.75 4.59
C ALA A 85 3.15 24.37 3.21
N GLN A 86 3.05 25.69 3.11
CA GLN A 86 3.35 26.45 1.89
C GLN A 86 4.83 26.32 1.49
N THR A 87 5.77 26.45 2.44
CA THR A 87 7.20 26.25 2.18
C THR A 87 7.50 24.83 1.69
N GLN A 88 6.74 23.84 2.14
CA GLN A 88 6.88 22.45 1.74
C GLN A 88 6.02 22.07 0.50
N HIS A 89 5.34 23.05 -0.11
CA HIS A 89 4.44 22.88 -1.26
C HIS A 89 3.40 21.76 -1.08
N VAL A 90 2.83 21.64 0.11
CA VAL A 90 1.80 20.64 0.44
C VAL A 90 0.57 21.28 1.07
N PRO A 91 -0.62 20.65 0.96
CA PRO A 91 -1.80 21.12 1.67
C PRO A 91 -1.59 21.12 3.20
N VAL A 92 -2.16 22.11 3.88
CA VAL A 92 -2.11 22.26 5.34
C VAL A 92 -2.56 20.99 6.08
N SER A 93 -3.58 20.31 5.56
CA SER A 93 -4.09 19.05 6.12
C SER A 93 -3.11 17.89 6.00
N SER A 94 -2.40 17.80 4.87
CA SER A 94 -1.36 16.79 4.65
C SER A 94 -0.14 17.07 5.54
N TRP A 95 0.24 18.33 5.70
CA TRP A 95 1.33 18.74 6.60
C TRP A 95 1.01 18.41 8.05
N ALA A 96 -0.19 18.76 8.53
CA ALA A 96 -0.68 18.42 9.85
C ALA A 96 -0.68 16.90 10.11
N ALA A 97 -1.18 16.12 9.15
CA ALA A 97 -1.19 14.67 9.25
C ALA A 97 0.23 14.09 9.39
N ARG A 98 1.21 14.64 8.65
CA ARG A 98 2.62 14.22 8.75
C ARG A 98 3.22 14.54 10.11
N LEU A 99 3.00 15.74 10.64
CA LEU A 99 3.48 16.13 11.97
C LEU A 99 2.90 15.24 13.07
N LEU A 100 1.59 14.99 13.02
CA LEU A 100 0.91 14.10 13.97
C LEU A 100 1.42 12.65 13.86
N THR A 101 1.57 12.14 12.63
CA THR A 101 2.11 10.79 12.40
C THR A 101 3.52 10.65 12.93
N ALA A 102 4.39 11.63 12.68
CA ALA A 102 5.75 11.64 13.19
C ALA A 102 5.79 11.65 14.73
N ARG A 103 4.94 12.48 15.35
CA ARG A 103 4.83 12.57 16.81
C ARG A 103 4.36 11.26 17.43
N VAL A 104 3.32 10.65 16.88
CA VAL A 104 2.73 9.40 17.40
C VAL A 104 3.68 8.22 17.22
N ARG A 105 4.41 8.15 16.11
CA ARG A 105 5.37 7.08 15.84
C ARG A 105 6.70 7.23 16.58
N SER A 106 6.87 8.29 17.39
CA SER A 106 8.16 8.66 18.00
C SER A 106 9.31 8.69 16.98
N ALA A 107 9.00 8.99 15.71
CA ALA A 107 9.99 9.09 14.67
C ALA A 107 10.70 10.43 14.83
N LEU A 108 11.97 10.38 15.23
CA LEU A 108 12.88 11.52 15.17
C LEU A 108 12.80 12.10 13.75
N GLN A 109 12.54 13.41 13.64
CA GLN A 109 12.61 14.06 12.33
C GLN A 109 14.03 13.88 11.77
N PRO A 110 14.21 13.63 10.45
CA PRO A 110 15.54 13.64 9.88
C PRO A 110 16.11 15.05 10.01
N VAL A 111 17.02 15.20 10.97
CA VAL A 111 17.77 16.43 11.23
C VAL A 111 18.67 16.68 10.03
N LYS A 112 19.04 17.94 9.77
CA LYS A 112 19.78 18.35 8.56
C LYS A 112 21.01 17.48 8.22
N GLY A 113 21.66 16.85 9.21
CA GLY A 113 22.81 15.94 9.01
C GLY A 113 22.47 14.62 8.29
N GLU A 114 21.27 14.07 8.50
CA GLU A 114 20.88 12.75 7.95
C GLU A 114 20.44 12.84 6.47
N ARG A 115 20.13 14.05 5.98
CA ARG A 115 19.74 14.29 4.58
C ARG A 115 20.87 13.96 3.59
N LYS A 116 22.13 14.16 3.98
CA LYS A 116 23.29 13.89 3.11
C LYS A 116 23.44 12.40 2.81
N VAL A 117 23.22 11.54 3.82
CA VAL A 117 23.32 10.08 3.66
C VAL A 117 22.20 9.56 2.77
N ILE A 118 20.98 10.09 2.95
CA ILE A 118 19.81 9.72 2.13
C ILE A 118 19.97 10.23 0.68
N GLN A 119 20.51 11.44 0.46
CA GLN A 119 20.78 11.94 -0.90
C GLN A 119 21.92 11.17 -1.59
N ALA A 120 22.99 10.82 -0.87
CA ALA A 120 24.10 10.03 -1.43
C ALA A 120 23.63 8.64 -1.89
N ALA A 121 22.70 8.02 -1.17
CA ALA A 121 22.11 6.74 -1.55
C ALA A 121 21.27 6.81 -2.84
N PHE A 122 20.70 7.97 -3.18
CA PHE A 122 19.93 8.17 -4.41
C PHE A 122 20.76 8.71 -5.59
N VAL A 123 21.90 9.38 -5.33
CA VAL A 123 22.79 9.89 -6.38
C VAL A 123 23.67 8.79 -6.98
N ASN A 124 24.02 7.75 -6.22
CA ASN A 124 24.85 6.63 -6.71
C ASN A 124 24.07 5.48 -7.39
N SER A 125 22.74 5.56 -7.53
CA SER A 125 21.96 4.52 -8.21
C SER A 125 21.63 4.83 -9.67
N VAL A 126 22.32 5.81 -10.28
CA VAL A 126 22.31 6.05 -11.73
C VAL A 126 23.75 6.24 -12.21
N ALA A 127 24.41 5.12 -12.47
CA ALA A 127 25.50 5.03 -13.43
C ALA A 127 25.31 3.71 -14.18
N TRP A 128 25.31 3.82 -15.51
CA TRP A 128 25.29 2.70 -16.46
C TRP A 128 26.46 1.76 -16.24
#